data_AF-A0AAP2D957-F1
#
_entry.id   AF-A0AAP2D957-F1
#
_cell.length_a   1.000
_cell.length_b   1.000
_cell.length_c   1.000
_cell.angle_alpha   90.00
_cell.angle_beta   90.00
_cell.angle_gamma   90.00
#
_symmetry.space_group_name_H-M   'P 1'
#
loop_
_entity.id
_entity.type
_entity.pdbx_description
1 polymer ?
#
loop_
_entity_poly.entity_id
_entity_poly.type
_entity_poly.pdbx_seq_one_letter_code
_entity_poly.pdbx_strand_id
1 'polypeptide(L)'
;MLQRRIIKKMILVLGCTAGTVLLGGSAFLYSKFHIMPYDRAWFLSYKMDTIDVHHTNWACDCADFTFHRTPPADADTIPDADFFFIEPSDPSLGVREAFYDSGYFNQYIRLTGRFYTDLGISRSYELKTPEKPEHARVFRYDKIEYVDK
;
A
#
# COMPACT_ATOMS: atom_id res chain seq x y z
N MET A 1 -27.95 -24.15 -47.37
CA MET A 1 -27.72 -24.50 -45.94
C MET A 1 -26.31 -24.16 -45.44
N LEU A 2 -25.25 -24.34 -46.24
CA LEU A 2 -23.85 -24.12 -45.84
C LEU A 2 -23.54 -22.67 -45.39
N GLN A 3 -24.03 -21.67 -46.12
CA GLN A 3 -23.78 -20.25 -45.85
C GLN A 3 -24.32 -19.79 -44.48
N ARG A 4 -25.50 -20.28 -44.05
CA ARG A 4 -26.07 -19.99 -42.72
C ARG A 4 -25.23 -20.58 -41.57
N ARG A 5 -24.56 -21.72 -41.79
CA ARG A 5 -23.65 -22.32 -40.79
C ARG A 5 -22.37 -21.50 -40.64
N ILE A 6 -21.83 -20.98 -41.73
CA ILE A 6 -20.62 -20.14 -41.72
C ILE A 6 -20.89 -18.81 -41.00
N ILE A 7 -22.00 -18.14 -41.31
CA ILE A 7 -22.38 -16.86 -40.67
C ILE A 7 -22.57 -17.04 -39.15
N LYS A 8 -23.25 -18.11 -38.71
CA LYS A 8 -23.43 -18.39 -37.28
C LYS A 8 -22.08 -18.59 -36.56
N LYS A 9 -21.13 -19.30 -37.18
CA LYS A 9 -19.79 -19.47 -36.62
C LYS A 9 -19.03 -18.14 -36.55
N MET A 10 -19.13 -17.30 -37.59
CA MET A 10 -18.47 -15.99 -37.61
C MET A 10 -19.03 -15.05 -36.54
N ILE A 11 -20.35 -15.00 -36.37
CA ILE A 11 -20.99 -14.21 -35.29
C ILE A 11 -20.57 -14.71 -33.91
N LEU A 12 -20.52 -16.03 -33.70
CA LEU A 12 -20.07 -16.60 -32.43
C LEU A 12 -18.63 -16.20 -32.13
N VAL A 13 -17.72 -16.34 -33.10
CA VAL A 13 -16.31 -15.97 -32.93
C VAL A 13 -16.17 -14.47 -32.65
N LEU A 14 -16.83 -13.62 -33.43
CA LEU A 14 -16.81 -12.16 -33.22
C LEU A 14 -17.35 -11.79 -31.83
N GLY A 15 -18.48 -12.37 -31.42
CA GLY A 15 -19.05 -12.18 -30.09
C GLY A 15 -18.12 -12.61 -28.97
N CYS A 16 -17.47 -13.77 -29.10
CA CYS A 16 -16.46 -14.22 -28.15
C CYS A 16 -15.26 -13.28 -28.08
N THR A 17 -14.74 -12.82 -29.23
CA THR A 17 -13.60 -11.89 -29.25
C THR A 17 -13.95 -10.54 -28.62
N ALA A 18 -15.10 -9.95 -28.96
CA ALA A 18 -15.56 -8.70 -28.35
C ALA A 18 -15.77 -8.85 -26.84
N GLY A 19 -16.35 -9.97 -26.40
CA GLY A 19 -16.50 -10.29 -24.98
C GLY A 19 -15.15 -10.37 -24.25
N THR A 20 -14.15 -11.04 -24.82
CA THR A 20 -12.81 -11.10 -24.21
C THR A 20 -12.12 -9.74 -24.13
N VAL A 21 -12.28 -8.88 -25.14
CA VAL A 21 -11.71 -7.53 -25.12
C VAL A 21 -12.39 -6.66 -24.05
N LEU A 22 -13.71 -6.73 -23.93
CA LEU A 22 -14.45 -5.96 -22.92
C LEU A 22 -14.07 -6.40 -21.50
N LEU A 23 -13.97 -7.71 -21.25
CA LEU A 23 -13.56 -8.25 -19.95
C LEU A 23 -12.10 -7.92 -19.63
N GLY A 24 -11.20 -7.99 -20.63
CA GLY A 24 -9.80 -7.61 -20.46
C GLY A 24 -9.66 -6.11 -20.15
N GLY A 25 -10.41 -5.26 -20.86
CA GLY A 25 -10.42 -3.82 -20.64
C GLY A 25 -10.98 -3.42 -19.28
N SER A 26 -12.09 -4.04 -18.83
CA SER A 26 -12.65 -3.76 -17.51
C SER A 26 -11.74 -4.23 -16.39
N ALA A 27 -11.11 -5.41 -16.51
CA ALA A 27 -10.15 -5.91 -15.54
C ALA A 27 -8.91 -5.00 -15.45
N PHE A 28 -8.40 -4.50 -16.60
CA PHE A 28 -7.29 -3.56 -16.65
C PHE A 28 -7.64 -2.22 -15.99
N LEU A 29 -8.84 -1.68 -16.25
CA LEU A 29 -9.29 -0.46 -15.56
C LEU A 29 -9.44 -0.70 -14.06
N TYR A 30 -10.02 -1.83 -13.66
CA TYR A 30 -10.19 -2.17 -12.25
C TYR A 30 -8.84 -2.23 -11.51
N SER A 31 -7.83 -2.88 -12.09
CA SER A 31 -6.50 -3.03 -11.49
C SER A 31 -5.70 -1.72 -11.41
N LYS A 32 -6.09 -0.70 -12.18
CA LYS A 32 -5.50 0.64 -12.10
C LYS A 32 -5.96 1.41 -10.87
N PHE A 33 -7.19 1.18 -10.41
CA PHE A 33 -7.82 1.94 -9.32
C PHE A 33 -7.94 1.16 -8.00
N HIS A 34 -7.59 -0.13 -7.99
CA HIS A 34 -7.65 -0.96 -6.78
C HIS A 34 -6.28 -1.53 -6.46
N ILE A 35 -5.98 -1.63 -5.17
CA ILE A 35 -4.80 -2.34 -4.68
C ILE A 35 -5.04 -3.84 -4.87
N MET A 36 -4.27 -4.45 -5.75
CA MET A 36 -4.37 -5.87 -6.06
C MET A 36 -3.45 -6.70 -5.15
N PRO A 37 -3.65 -8.03 -5.02
CA PRO A 37 -2.76 -8.87 -4.22
C PRO A 37 -1.28 -8.78 -4.62
N TYR A 38 -0.98 -8.57 -5.90
CA TYR A 38 0.39 -8.42 -6.40
C TYR A 38 1.01 -7.04 -6.10
N ASP A 39 0.23 -6.06 -5.64
CA ASP A 39 0.75 -4.77 -5.18
C ASP A 39 1.23 -4.82 -3.71
N ARG A 40 0.92 -5.90 -2.98
CA ARG A 40 1.30 -6.07 -1.57
C ARG A 40 2.72 -6.60 -1.46
N ALA A 41 3.39 -6.30 -0.34
CA ALA A 41 4.67 -6.93 -0.01
C ALA A 41 4.47 -8.36 0.54
N TRP A 42 5.39 -9.27 0.21
CA TRP A 42 5.25 -10.71 0.48
C TRP A 42 6.40 -11.33 1.27
N PHE A 43 7.64 -10.90 1.04
CA PHE A 43 8.81 -11.59 1.55
C PHE A 43 9.37 -10.87 2.77
N LEU A 44 9.15 -11.40 3.97
CA LEU A 44 9.71 -10.83 5.20
C LEU A 44 11.20 -11.12 5.31
N SER A 45 11.96 -10.10 5.73
CA SER A 45 13.36 -10.28 6.14
C SER A 45 13.47 -11.17 7.39
N TYR A 46 14.60 -11.84 7.54
CA TYR A 46 14.95 -12.57 8.77
C TYR A 46 15.42 -11.65 9.89
N LYS A 47 15.79 -10.40 9.56
CA LYS A 47 16.33 -9.43 10.52
C LYS A 47 15.19 -8.80 11.32
N MET A 48 15.25 -8.94 12.63
CA MET A 48 14.40 -8.19 13.56
C MET A 48 15.07 -6.85 13.89
N ASP A 49 14.30 -5.78 13.84
CA ASP A 49 14.74 -4.42 14.14
C ASP A 49 13.74 -3.75 15.08
N THR A 50 14.25 -2.79 15.87
CA THR A 50 13.42 -1.83 16.60
C THR A 50 13.69 -0.46 16.03
N ILE A 51 12.65 0.22 15.56
CA ILE A 51 12.74 1.49 14.85
C ILE A 51 11.83 2.51 15.50
N ASP A 52 12.30 3.74 15.57
CA ASP A 52 11.50 4.88 15.99
C ASP A 52 11.00 5.59 14.73
N VAL A 53 9.71 5.87 14.66
CA VAL A 53 9.05 6.39 13.45
C VAL A 53 8.19 7.61 13.74
N HIS A 54 8.13 8.49 12.74
CA HIS A 54 7.27 9.66 12.73
C HIS A 54 6.26 9.54 11.59
N HIS A 55 5.04 10.02 11.82
CA HIS A 55 4.00 10.08 10.80
C HIS A 55 3.98 11.46 10.15
N THR A 56 3.88 11.50 8.83
CA THR A 56 3.77 12.71 8.03
C THR A 56 2.42 12.72 7.33
N ASN A 57 1.61 13.75 7.60
CA ASN A 57 0.30 13.88 6.99
C ASN A 57 0.42 14.42 5.57
N TRP A 58 0.36 13.54 4.58
CA TRP A 58 0.38 13.89 3.16
C TRP A 58 -1.00 14.22 2.59
N ALA A 59 -1.02 15.01 1.52
CA ALA A 59 -2.22 15.23 0.70
C ALA A 59 -2.44 14.15 -0.37
N CYS A 60 -1.58 13.13 -0.44
CA CYS A 60 -1.62 12.02 -1.39
C CYS A 60 -1.75 10.66 -0.69
N ASP A 61 -2.16 9.65 -1.46
CA ASP A 61 -2.04 8.24 -1.05
C ASP A 61 -0.61 7.75 -1.22
N CYS A 62 0.22 8.03 -0.22
CA CYS A 62 1.65 7.74 -0.23
C CYS A 62 2.05 7.03 1.07
N ALA A 63 3.28 6.49 1.10
CA ALA A 63 3.89 6.07 2.35
C ALA A 63 4.09 7.28 3.28
N ASP A 64 3.62 7.17 4.51
CA ASP A 64 3.49 8.30 5.44
C ASP A 64 4.38 8.18 6.69
N PHE A 65 5.17 7.12 6.82
CA PHE A 65 6.12 6.97 7.94
C PHE A 65 7.57 7.15 7.51
N THR A 66 8.35 7.79 8.37
CA THR A 66 9.80 7.92 8.24
C THR A 66 10.47 7.57 9.56
N PHE A 67 11.78 7.31 9.52
CA PHE A 67 12.56 7.17 10.75
C PHE A 67 12.57 8.48 11.54
N HIS A 68 12.34 8.37 12.85
CA HIS A 68 12.52 9.48 13.77
C HIS A 68 13.98 9.93 13.75
N ARG A 69 14.20 11.24 13.58
CA ARG A 69 15.51 11.89 13.59
C ARG A 69 15.49 13.02 14.62
N THR A 70 16.64 13.26 15.25
CA THR A 70 16.85 14.39 16.17
C THR A 70 18.03 15.22 15.66
N PRO A 71 17.84 16.49 15.28
CA PRO A 71 16.58 17.25 15.24
C PRO A 71 15.61 16.73 14.16
N PRO A 72 14.29 17.05 14.26
CA PRO A 72 13.34 16.72 13.20
C PRO A 72 13.78 17.38 11.90
N ALA A 73 13.85 16.61 10.82
CA ALA A 73 13.99 17.20 9.49
C ALA A 73 12.63 17.77 9.05
N ASP A 74 12.64 18.90 8.35
CA ASP A 74 11.43 19.39 7.67
C ASP A 74 10.99 18.31 6.66
N ALA A 75 9.70 17.96 6.64
CA ALA A 75 9.18 16.90 5.77
C ALA A 75 9.58 17.12 4.30
N ASP A 76 9.60 18.39 3.86
CA ASP A 76 9.98 18.82 2.51
C ASP A 76 11.46 18.56 2.16
N THR A 77 12.30 18.23 3.15
CA THR A 77 13.73 17.93 2.96
C THR A 77 14.03 16.43 2.96
N ILE A 78 13.06 15.60 3.33
CA ILE A 78 13.21 14.14 3.34
C ILE A 78 12.89 13.62 1.94
N PRO A 79 13.79 12.86 1.29
CA PRO A 79 13.49 12.27 -0.01
C PRO A 79 12.28 11.33 0.08
N ASP A 80 11.39 11.34 -0.91
CA ASP A 80 10.20 10.47 -0.95
C ASP A 80 10.55 8.98 -0.77
N ALA A 81 11.73 8.56 -1.23
CA ALA A 81 12.24 7.20 -1.10
C ALA A 81 12.55 6.77 0.35
N ASP A 82 12.67 7.71 1.30
CA ASP A 82 12.88 7.44 2.72
C ASP A 82 11.55 7.14 3.46
N PHE A 83 10.40 7.40 2.81
CA PHE A 83 9.09 7.09 3.36
C PHE A 83 8.75 5.62 3.15
N PHE A 84 8.08 5.02 4.14
CA PHE A 84 7.67 3.63 4.12
C PHE A 84 6.30 3.44 4.78
N PHE A 85 5.64 2.34 4.45
CA PHE A 85 4.42 1.93 5.13
C PHE A 85 4.76 1.14 6.40
N ILE A 86 3.87 1.21 7.38
CA ILE A 86 3.87 0.28 8.51
C ILE A 86 2.69 -0.69 8.38
N GLU A 87 2.87 -1.91 8.91
CA GLU A 87 1.86 -2.96 8.88
C GLU A 87 1.84 -3.68 10.24
N PRO A 88 0.72 -3.68 10.99
CA PRO A 88 0.63 -4.49 12.19
C PRO A 88 0.58 -5.97 11.83
N SER A 89 1.25 -6.81 12.62
CA SER A 89 1.16 -8.27 12.46
C SER A 89 -0.18 -8.86 12.88
N ASP A 90 -0.90 -8.14 13.74
CA ASP A 90 -2.25 -8.42 14.23
C ASP A 90 -3.10 -7.14 14.21
N PRO A 91 -4.35 -7.17 13.72
CA PRO A 91 -5.20 -5.97 13.64
C PRO A 91 -5.37 -5.20 14.97
N SER A 92 -5.27 -5.87 16.12
CA SER A 92 -5.34 -5.23 17.44
C SER A 92 -4.15 -4.32 17.76
N LEU A 93 -3.05 -4.44 17.00
CA LEU A 93 -1.84 -3.61 17.13
C LEU A 93 -1.89 -2.37 16.23
N GLY A 94 -3.03 -2.07 15.60
CA GLY A 94 -3.19 -0.86 14.79
C GLY A 94 -2.82 0.42 15.56
N VAL A 95 -2.30 1.41 14.83
CA VAL A 95 -2.03 2.73 15.42
C VAL A 95 -3.35 3.35 15.88
N ARG A 96 -3.38 3.85 17.12
CA ARG A 96 -4.59 4.43 17.73
C ARG A 96 -4.96 5.73 17.04
N GLU A 97 -6.25 5.97 16.79
CA GLU A 97 -6.77 7.22 16.18
C GLU A 97 -6.24 8.48 16.89
N ALA A 98 -6.19 8.48 18.23
CA ALA A 98 -5.67 9.59 19.03
C ALA A 98 -4.22 9.99 18.67
N PHE A 99 -3.42 9.07 18.12
CA PHE A 99 -2.09 9.39 17.60
C PHE A 99 -2.18 10.32 16.39
N TYR A 100 -3.13 10.11 15.48
CA TYR A 100 -3.33 10.92 14.28
C TYR A 100 -4.03 12.26 14.53
N ASP A 101 -4.79 12.42 15.61
CA ASP A 101 -5.47 13.68 15.89
C ASP A 101 -4.52 14.76 16.41
N SER A 102 -3.57 14.37 17.26
CA SER A 102 -2.65 15.31 17.92
C SER A 102 -1.35 14.66 18.44
N GLY A 103 -1.33 13.34 18.59
CA GLY A 103 -0.18 12.62 19.15
C GLY A 103 1.08 12.75 18.30
N TYR A 104 1.00 12.67 16.97
CA TYR A 104 2.18 12.67 16.09
C TYR A 104 3.03 13.96 16.18
N PHE A 105 2.44 15.09 16.59
CA PHE A 105 3.21 16.31 16.85
C PHE A 105 4.07 16.22 18.11
N ASN A 106 3.57 15.57 19.15
CA ASN A 106 4.19 15.53 20.49
C ASN A 106 4.79 14.16 20.85
N GLN A 107 4.59 13.16 20.01
CA GLN A 107 5.00 11.78 20.22
C GLN A 107 5.59 11.20 18.95
N TYR A 108 6.40 10.16 19.11
CA TYR A 108 6.78 9.26 18.04
C TYR A 108 6.42 7.82 18.43
N ILE A 109 6.40 6.93 17.45
CA ILE A 109 6.08 5.52 17.70
C ILE A 109 7.37 4.71 17.64
N ARG A 110 7.58 3.84 18.62
CA ARG A 110 8.62 2.81 18.58
C ARG A 110 7.99 1.48 18.18
N LEU A 111 8.52 0.87 17.12
CA LEU A 111 8.03 -0.37 16.54
C LEU A 111 9.12 -1.45 16.63
N THR A 112 8.76 -2.66 17.03
CA THR A 112 9.63 -3.84 16.92
C THR A 112 9.05 -4.79 15.90
N GLY A 113 9.86 -5.17 14.90
CA GLY A 113 9.36 -5.85 13.72
C GLY A 113 10.44 -6.17 12.70
N ARG A 114 10.03 -6.32 11.44
CA ARG A 114 10.90 -6.65 10.30
C ARG A 114 10.44 -5.91 9.05
N PHE A 115 11.39 -5.51 8.21
CA PHE A 115 11.07 -5.06 6.86
C PHE A 115 10.72 -6.25 5.95
N TYR A 116 9.82 -6.01 5.01
CA TYR A 116 9.75 -6.80 3.80
C TYR A 116 10.99 -6.53 2.92
N THR A 117 11.44 -7.55 2.19
CA THR A 117 12.57 -7.45 1.27
C THR A 117 12.17 -6.89 -0.09
N ASP A 118 10.90 -7.07 -0.46
CA ASP A 118 10.26 -6.48 -1.63
C ASP A 118 9.55 -5.17 -1.30
N LEU A 119 9.41 -4.30 -2.30
CA LEU A 119 8.58 -3.11 -2.21
C LEU A 119 7.11 -3.49 -2.42
N GLY A 120 6.19 -2.74 -1.82
CA GLY A 120 4.76 -2.92 -2.02
C GLY A 120 3.95 -1.95 -1.19
N ILE A 121 2.66 -2.22 -1.07
CA ILE A 121 1.71 -1.47 -0.27
C ILE A 121 1.34 -2.31 0.96
N SER A 122 1.37 -1.71 2.15
CA SER A 122 0.97 -2.37 3.40
C SER A 122 -0.43 -2.96 3.29
N ARG A 123 -0.65 -4.18 3.78
CA ARG A 123 -1.96 -4.87 3.74
C ARG A 123 -3.04 -4.16 4.54
N SER A 124 -2.65 -3.41 5.57
CA SER A 124 -3.55 -2.59 6.37
C SER A 124 -3.76 -1.18 5.78
N TYR A 125 -3.22 -0.90 4.60
CA TYR A 125 -3.40 0.40 3.96
C TYR A 125 -4.82 0.57 3.43
N GLU A 126 -5.43 1.68 3.79
CA GLU A 126 -6.73 2.15 3.31
C GLU A 126 -6.52 3.33 2.35
N LEU A 127 -7.13 3.25 1.17
CA LEU A 127 -7.06 4.32 0.16
C LEU A 127 -7.79 5.56 0.68
N LYS A 128 -7.10 6.71 0.71
CA LYS A 128 -7.65 8.03 1.07
C LYS A 128 -8.11 8.80 -0.19
N THR A 129 -7.62 8.39 -1.36
CA THR A 129 -7.84 8.99 -2.68
C THR A 129 -8.17 7.92 -3.73
N PRO A 130 -8.64 8.30 -4.94
CA PRO A 130 -8.83 7.36 -6.05
C PRO A 130 -7.52 6.87 -6.69
N GLU A 131 -6.38 7.45 -6.33
CA GLU A 131 -5.09 7.13 -6.91
C GLU A 131 -4.45 5.96 -6.14
N LYS A 132 -3.92 4.99 -6.88
CA LYS A 132 -3.23 3.87 -6.26
C LYS A 132 -1.86 4.35 -5.73
N PRO A 133 -1.50 4.03 -4.47
CA PRO A 133 -0.19 4.40 -3.92
C PRO A 133 0.94 3.78 -4.72
N GLU A 134 2.07 4.49 -4.74
CA GLU A 134 3.31 3.90 -5.21
C GLU A 134 3.82 2.82 -4.24
N HIS A 135 4.56 1.86 -4.79
CA HIS A 135 5.18 0.82 -3.97
C HIS A 135 6.33 1.41 -3.16
N ALA A 136 6.35 1.15 -1.87
CA ALA A 136 7.40 1.61 -0.96
C ALA A 136 7.87 0.45 -0.08
N ARG A 137 8.85 0.71 0.78
CA ARG A 137 9.22 -0.26 1.82
C ARG A 137 8.04 -0.46 2.77
N VAL A 138 7.91 -1.66 3.32
CA VAL A 138 6.88 -1.97 4.32
C VAL A 138 7.57 -2.54 5.56
N PHE A 139 7.28 -1.96 6.73
CA PHE A 139 7.74 -2.46 8.02
C PHE A 139 6.60 -3.17 8.75
N ARG A 140 6.68 -4.49 8.86
CA ARG A 140 5.71 -5.28 9.63
C ARG A 140 6.14 -5.36 11.08
N TYR A 141 5.29 -4.93 12.00
CA TYR A 141 5.61 -4.87 13.43
C TYR A 141 4.74 -5.79 14.27
N ASP A 142 5.37 -6.38 15.30
CA ASP A 142 4.73 -7.24 16.30
C ASP A 142 4.56 -6.54 17.65
N LYS A 143 5.17 -5.36 17.81
CA LYS A 143 5.08 -4.53 19.01
C LYS A 143 5.05 -3.06 18.64
N ILE A 144 4.23 -2.30 19.36
CA ILE A 144 4.08 -0.85 19.23
C ILE A 144 4.16 -0.18 20.60
N GLU A 145 4.94 0.89 20.71
CA GLU A 145 5.07 1.73 21.90
C GLU A 145 4.94 3.20 21.48
N TYR A 146 4.22 4.00 22.27
CA TYR A 146 4.08 5.44 22.06
C TYR A 146 5.05 6.15 22.99
N VAL A 147 5.89 7.03 22.43
CA VAL A 147 6.95 7.73 23.18
C VAL A 147 6.76 9.24 23.06
N ASP A 148 6.69 9.92 24.20
CA ASP A 148 6.62 11.38 24.27
C ASP A 148 7.96 12.02 23.88
N LYS A 149 7.90 13.15 23.16
CA LYS A 149 9.07 13.95 22.75
C LYS A 149 9.61 14.81 23.90
#